data_AF-A0A954L6F2-F1
#
_entry.id   AF-A0A954L6F2-F1
#
_cell.length_a   1.000
_cell.length_b   1.000
_cell.length_c   1.000
_cell.angle_alpha   90.00
_cell.angle_beta   90.00
_cell.angle_gamma   90.00
#
_symmetry.space_group_name_H-M   'P 1'
#
loop_
_entity.id
_entity.type
_entity.pdbx_description
1 polymer ?
#
loop_
_entity_poly.entity_id
_entity_poly.type
_entity_poly.pdbx_seq_one_letter_code
_entity_poly.pdbx_strand_id
1 'polypeptide(L)'
;MTSHVTTPLQAFQTAAERTQLASTLDAVRDICRLPETPEDEQLAACIAEQLQSREWLAAAEPVVAGILAESDVQPLAGRLWSQIQVRQEHWDAFKQLRVMVDDGPAGEAAAETWLQLLVERRQPLQLLRMASLGEHWLRRRPLLWGATLDALRTLRQFRAARFWIAHWQDFRSLDDRDLLNVAEILRATGQSRDAAEVNRLGWERSPESPGHACWLAVDDALAGDYEATEKRLQAIDSAALSPEYRSLHTLAAAAVSVGRADAQRLPEVLTVARQSLDDLRGADPSLADDPARRVVYHKVLEQLADSGGVTMQLWAWWRRFRS
;
A
#
# COMPACT_ATOMS: atom_id res chain seq x y z
N MET A 1 -47.64 -0.03 0.03
CA MET A 1 -46.93 0.25 -1.24
C MET A 1 -45.59 0.87 -0.88
N THR A 2 -44.54 0.07 -0.80
CA THR A 2 -43.17 0.56 -0.67
C THR A 2 -42.73 1.06 -2.03
N SER A 3 -42.59 2.38 -2.19
CA SER A 3 -41.97 2.94 -3.38
C SER A 3 -40.52 2.46 -3.39
N HIS A 4 -40.12 1.67 -4.39
CA HIS A 4 -38.73 1.32 -4.59
C HIS A 4 -38.01 2.60 -5.03
N VAL A 5 -37.32 3.25 -4.09
CA VAL A 5 -36.44 4.37 -4.39
C VAL A 5 -35.29 3.81 -5.22
N THR A 6 -35.31 4.07 -6.53
CA THR A 6 -34.20 3.74 -7.42
C THR A 6 -32.97 4.47 -6.92
N THR A 7 -31.90 3.73 -6.63
CA THR A 7 -30.67 4.36 -6.18
C THR A 7 -30.02 5.13 -7.33
N PRO A 8 -29.29 6.23 -7.06
CA PRO A 8 -28.57 6.98 -8.08
C PRO A 8 -27.67 6.09 -8.95
N LEU A 9 -27.01 5.09 -8.36
CA LEU A 9 -26.23 4.08 -9.08
C LEU A 9 -27.09 3.27 -10.06
N GLN A 10 -28.28 2.81 -9.67
CA GLN A 10 -29.18 2.08 -10.57
C GLN A 10 -29.67 2.95 -11.73
N ALA A 11 -29.94 4.23 -11.48
CA ALA A 11 -30.32 5.19 -12.52
C ALA A 11 -29.17 5.39 -13.53
N PHE A 12 -27.94 5.55 -13.04
CA PHE A 12 -26.74 5.63 -13.88
C PHE A 12 -26.52 4.35 -14.71
N GLN A 13 -26.58 3.18 -14.08
CA GLN A 13 -26.42 1.89 -14.77
C GLN A 13 -27.48 1.71 -15.88
N THR A 14 -28.74 2.03 -15.58
CA THR A 14 -29.84 1.94 -16.56
C THR A 14 -29.63 2.90 -17.74
N ALA A 15 -29.13 4.11 -17.49
CA ALA A 15 -28.83 5.09 -18.54
C ALA A 15 -27.64 4.65 -19.42
N ALA A 16 -26.58 4.12 -18.79
CA ALA A 16 -25.40 3.63 -19.48
C ALA A 16 -25.70 2.42 -20.37
N GLU A 17 -26.50 1.45 -19.88
CA GLU A 17 -26.95 0.28 -20.66
C GLU A 17 -27.73 0.66 -21.93
N ARG A 18 -28.46 1.77 -21.88
CA ARG A 18 -29.23 2.29 -23.02
C ARG A 18 -28.40 3.14 -23.98
N THR A 19 -27.09 3.25 -23.75
CA THR A 19 -26.13 4.06 -24.52
C THR A 19 -26.56 5.52 -24.71
N GLN A 20 -27.37 6.04 -23.77
CA GLN A 20 -27.85 7.42 -23.81
C GLN A 20 -26.84 8.34 -23.16
N LEU A 21 -25.93 8.88 -23.96
CA LEU A 21 -24.84 9.75 -23.47
C LEU A 21 -25.37 10.91 -22.62
N ALA A 22 -26.35 11.66 -23.11
CA ALA A 22 -26.92 12.82 -22.39
C ALA A 22 -27.50 12.42 -21.02
N SER A 23 -28.36 11.41 -20.97
CA SER A 23 -28.96 10.90 -19.73
C SER A 23 -27.90 10.39 -18.74
N THR A 24 -26.84 9.77 -19.26
CA THR A 24 -25.72 9.27 -18.44
C THR A 24 -24.94 10.44 -17.81
N LEU A 25 -24.66 11.49 -18.60
CA LEU A 25 -23.97 12.69 -18.11
C LEU A 25 -24.79 13.48 -17.09
N ASP A 26 -26.12 13.53 -17.25
CA ASP A 26 -27.02 14.12 -16.26
C ASP A 26 -26.99 13.31 -14.95
N ALA A 27 -27.03 11.98 -15.04
CA ALA A 27 -26.89 11.12 -13.85
C ALA A 27 -25.54 11.31 -13.15
N VAL A 28 -24.43 11.43 -13.90
CA VAL A 28 -23.11 11.75 -13.31
C VAL A 28 -23.15 13.08 -12.58
N ARG A 29 -23.79 14.11 -13.17
CA ARG A 29 -23.92 15.42 -12.53
C ARG A 29 -24.68 15.34 -11.21
N ASP A 30 -25.81 14.63 -11.21
CA ASP A 30 -26.64 14.48 -10.02
C ASP A 30 -25.90 13.71 -8.93
N ILE A 31 -25.22 12.62 -9.29
CA ILE A 31 -24.42 11.80 -8.37
C ILE A 31 -23.29 12.61 -7.72
N CYS A 32 -22.55 13.40 -8.49
CA CYS A 32 -21.47 14.24 -7.98
C CYS A 32 -21.91 15.34 -6.99
N ARG A 33 -23.21 15.58 -6.86
CA ARG A 33 -23.78 16.54 -5.90
C ARG A 33 -24.37 15.87 -4.67
N LEU A 34 -24.40 14.54 -4.62
CA LEU A 34 -24.88 13.82 -3.46
C LEU A 34 -23.86 13.87 -2.32
N PRO A 35 -24.30 13.92 -1.06
CA PRO A 35 -23.39 13.82 0.09
C PRO A 35 -22.54 12.55 0.01
N GLU A 36 -21.29 12.66 0.49
CA GLU A 36 -20.34 11.55 0.46
C GLU A 36 -20.89 10.30 1.16
N THR A 37 -20.72 9.15 0.51
CA THR A 37 -21.04 7.84 1.07
C THR A 37 -19.82 6.91 1.05
N PRO A 38 -19.76 5.89 1.92
CA PRO A 38 -18.69 4.88 1.88
C PRO A 38 -18.59 4.13 0.54
N GLU A 39 -19.66 4.13 -0.27
CA GLU A 39 -19.72 3.45 -1.58
C GLU A 39 -19.19 4.33 -2.72
N ASP A 40 -18.84 5.59 -2.46
CA ASP A 40 -18.48 6.56 -3.50
C ASP A 40 -17.21 6.18 -4.27
N GLU A 41 -16.26 5.50 -3.63
CA GLU A 41 -15.05 5.02 -4.30
C GLU A 41 -15.41 3.97 -5.37
N GLN A 42 -16.23 2.99 -5.00
CA GLN A 42 -16.72 1.96 -5.91
C GLN A 42 -17.60 2.56 -7.00
N LEU A 43 -18.43 3.54 -6.65
CA LEU A 43 -19.28 4.27 -7.59
C LEU A 43 -18.43 5.05 -8.61
N ALA A 44 -17.37 5.74 -8.17
CA ALA A 44 -16.45 6.47 -9.05
C ALA A 44 -15.79 5.53 -10.06
N ALA A 45 -15.27 4.39 -9.56
CA ALA A 45 -14.62 3.38 -10.39
C ALA A 45 -15.60 2.80 -11.42
N CYS A 46 -16.84 2.49 -11.01
CA CYS A 46 -17.89 1.99 -11.89
C CYS A 46 -18.26 3.00 -12.98
N ILE A 47 -18.46 4.28 -12.61
CA ILE A 47 -18.77 5.34 -13.56
C ILE A 47 -17.65 5.47 -14.59
N ALA A 48 -16.40 5.55 -14.13
CA ALA A 48 -15.27 5.63 -15.05
C ALA A 48 -15.17 4.38 -15.92
N GLU A 49 -15.34 3.18 -15.36
CA GLU A 49 -15.38 1.94 -16.15
C GLU A 49 -16.48 1.93 -17.21
N GLN A 50 -17.59 2.65 -17.05
CA GLN A 50 -18.56 2.81 -18.15
C GLN A 50 -18.14 3.87 -19.18
N LEU A 51 -17.38 4.89 -18.75
CA LEU A 51 -16.74 5.88 -19.62
C LEU A 51 -15.48 5.30 -20.31
N GLN A 52 -15.57 4.15 -21.00
CA GLN A 52 -14.39 3.51 -21.64
C GLN A 52 -14.00 4.17 -22.96
N SER A 53 -14.98 4.65 -23.72
CA SER A 53 -14.70 5.21 -25.04
C SER A 53 -14.11 6.62 -24.89
N ARG A 54 -13.19 6.97 -25.80
CA ARG A 54 -12.64 8.33 -25.86
C ARG A 54 -13.71 9.40 -26.03
N GLU A 55 -14.78 9.09 -26.75
CA GLU A 55 -15.93 9.98 -26.93
C GLU A 55 -16.65 10.26 -25.61
N TRP A 56 -16.88 9.21 -24.80
CA TRP A 56 -17.56 9.36 -23.50
C TRP A 56 -16.69 10.13 -22.50
N LEU A 57 -15.38 9.85 -22.47
CA LEU A 57 -14.44 10.60 -21.64
C LEU A 57 -14.40 12.09 -22.01
N ALA A 58 -14.30 12.41 -23.30
CA ALA A 58 -14.28 13.79 -23.79
C ALA A 58 -15.60 14.53 -23.50
N ALA A 59 -16.74 13.84 -23.50
CA ALA A 59 -18.03 14.42 -23.16
C ALA A 59 -18.23 14.60 -21.64
N ALA A 60 -17.69 13.68 -20.83
CA ALA A 60 -17.78 13.75 -19.36
C ALA A 60 -16.87 14.82 -18.76
N GLU A 61 -15.70 15.06 -19.37
CA GLU A 61 -14.73 16.05 -18.89
C GLU A 61 -15.32 17.45 -18.62
N PRO A 62 -15.99 18.12 -19.57
CA PRO A 62 -16.55 19.46 -19.31
C PRO A 62 -17.68 19.44 -18.27
N VAL A 63 -18.41 18.33 -18.13
CA VAL A 63 -19.45 18.19 -17.10
C VAL A 63 -18.83 18.15 -15.72
N VAL A 64 -17.83 17.29 -15.51
CA VAL A 64 -17.13 17.18 -14.24
C VAL A 64 -16.35 18.46 -13.92
N ALA A 65 -15.69 19.07 -14.90
CA ALA A 65 -15.01 20.35 -14.72
C ALA A 65 -15.98 21.49 -14.35
N GLY A 66 -17.19 21.50 -14.92
CA GLY A 66 -18.23 22.46 -14.55
C GLY A 66 -18.69 22.31 -13.10
N ILE A 67 -18.85 21.06 -12.63
CA ILE A 67 -19.20 20.76 -11.24
C ILE A 67 -18.08 21.19 -10.29
N LEU A 68 -16.82 20.93 -10.65
CA LEU A 68 -15.65 21.34 -9.87
C LEU A 68 -15.51 22.87 -9.73
N ALA A 69 -16.16 23.66 -10.59
CA ALA A 69 -16.17 25.12 -10.50
C ALA A 69 -17.27 25.67 -9.58
N GLU A 70 -18.20 24.82 -9.09
CA GLU A 70 -19.23 25.20 -8.12
C GLU A 70 -18.61 25.36 -6.72
N SER A 71 -19.27 26.09 -5.81
CA SER A 71 -18.91 26.07 -4.38
C SER A 71 -19.45 24.79 -3.75
N ASP A 72 -18.75 24.22 -2.76
CA ASP A 72 -19.16 23.01 -2.01
C ASP A 72 -19.18 21.71 -2.83
N VAL A 73 -18.15 21.49 -3.63
CA VAL A 73 -18.00 20.29 -4.47
C VAL A 73 -17.67 19.06 -3.65
N GLN A 74 -18.35 17.96 -3.94
CA GLN A 74 -18.18 16.68 -3.25
C GLN A 74 -16.90 15.95 -3.72
N PRO A 75 -16.25 15.16 -2.83
CA PRO A 75 -15.07 14.36 -3.14
C PRO A 75 -15.16 13.53 -4.42
N LEU A 76 -16.34 12.95 -4.69
CA LEU A 76 -16.61 12.11 -5.85
C LEU A 76 -16.31 12.79 -7.19
N ALA A 77 -16.63 14.08 -7.33
CA ALA A 77 -16.33 14.83 -8.56
C ALA A 77 -14.81 14.93 -8.82
N GLY A 78 -14.02 15.12 -7.75
CA GLY A 78 -12.57 15.10 -7.82
C GLY A 78 -12.00 13.74 -8.24
N ARG A 79 -12.52 12.65 -7.67
CA ARG A 79 -12.13 11.27 -8.06
C ARG A 79 -12.38 11.01 -9.54
N LEU A 80 -13.58 11.37 -10.03
CA LEU A 80 -13.95 11.19 -11.44
C LEU A 80 -13.09 12.03 -12.37
N TRP A 81 -12.80 13.29 -11.99
CA TRP A 81 -11.91 14.14 -12.77
C TRP A 81 -10.54 13.49 -12.94
N SER A 82 -9.92 12.99 -11.87
CA SER A 82 -8.60 12.34 -11.95
C SER A 82 -8.63 11.08 -12.82
N GLN A 83 -9.68 10.27 -12.72
CA GLN A 83 -9.87 9.09 -13.57
C GLN A 83 -9.96 9.47 -15.05
N ILE A 84 -10.74 10.50 -15.38
CA ILE A 84 -10.87 11.01 -16.75
C ILE A 84 -9.51 11.49 -17.27
N GLN A 85 -8.82 12.37 -16.54
CA GLN A 85 -7.55 12.95 -16.98
C GLN A 85 -6.45 11.90 -17.15
N VAL A 86 -6.31 10.96 -16.22
CA VAL A 86 -5.31 9.90 -16.31
C VAL A 86 -5.62 8.96 -17.47
N ARG A 87 -6.89 8.57 -17.70
CA ARG A 87 -7.30 7.72 -18.84
C ARG A 87 -7.07 8.38 -20.18
N GLN A 88 -7.26 9.70 -20.26
CA GLN A 88 -6.92 10.50 -21.45
C GLN A 88 -5.43 10.81 -21.57
N GLU A 89 -4.60 10.37 -20.61
CA GLU A 89 -3.15 10.62 -20.57
C GLU A 89 -2.78 12.11 -20.54
N HIS A 90 -3.67 12.93 -19.98
CA HIS A 90 -3.48 14.36 -19.78
C HIS A 90 -2.60 14.63 -18.56
N TRP A 91 -1.35 14.16 -18.59
CA TRP A 91 -0.45 14.22 -17.44
C TRP A 91 -0.20 15.63 -16.92
N ASP A 92 -0.25 16.65 -17.78
CA ASP A 92 -0.06 18.05 -17.39
C ASP A 92 -1.23 18.63 -16.58
N ALA A 93 -2.38 17.93 -16.52
CA ALA A 93 -3.51 18.33 -15.68
C ALA A 93 -3.17 18.29 -14.18
N PHE A 94 -2.07 17.64 -13.77
CA PHE A 94 -1.57 17.72 -12.38
C PHE A 94 -1.32 19.17 -11.90
N LYS A 95 -1.12 20.13 -12.81
CA LYS A 95 -1.00 21.55 -12.43
C LYS A 95 -2.31 22.10 -11.85
N GLN A 96 -3.45 21.61 -12.36
CA GLN A 96 -4.78 21.95 -11.86
C GLN A 96 -5.06 21.27 -10.52
N LEU A 97 -4.57 20.04 -10.30
CA LEU A 97 -4.67 19.36 -9.00
C LEU A 97 -4.18 20.22 -7.85
N ARG A 98 -3.07 20.94 -8.03
CA ARG A 98 -2.54 21.83 -6.98
C ARG A 98 -3.60 22.86 -6.54
N VAL A 99 -4.25 23.50 -7.51
CA VAL A 99 -5.27 24.53 -7.23
C VAL A 99 -6.46 23.87 -6.55
N MET A 100 -6.94 22.75 -7.08
CA MET A 100 -8.08 22.01 -6.52
C MET A 100 -7.83 21.58 -5.06
N VAL A 101 -6.62 21.12 -4.73
CA VAL A 101 -6.25 20.70 -3.36
C VAL A 101 -6.30 21.86 -2.37
N ASP A 102 -5.96 23.07 -2.82
CA ASP A 102 -6.12 24.28 -2.01
C ASP A 102 -7.60 24.67 -1.85
N ASP A 103 -8.44 24.35 -2.84
CA ASP A 103 -9.87 24.69 -2.85
C ASP A 103 -10.74 23.77 -1.95
N GLY A 104 -10.30 22.54 -1.64
CA GLY A 104 -10.96 21.73 -0.61
C GLY A 104 -10.93 20.20 -0.81
N PRO A 105 -11.87 19.48 -0.16
CA PRO A 105 -11.91 18.01 -0.13
C PRO A 105 -11.96 17.34 -1.50
N ALA A 106 -12.65 17.94 -2.48
CA ALA A 106 -12.68 17.43 -3.85
C ALA A 106 -11.28 17.37 -4.48
N GLY A 107 -10.43 18.37 -4.24
CA GLY A 107 -9.05 18.34 -4.72
C GLY A 107 -8.18 17.31 -4.02
N GLU A 108 -8.35 17.13 -2.70
CA GLU A 108 -7.64 16.07 -1.96
C GLU A 108 -8.02 14.69 -2.50
N ALA A 109 -9.31 14.40 -2.68
CA ALA A 109 -9.79 13.16 -3.26
C ALA A 109 -9.32 12.95 -4.71
N ALA A 110 -9.23 14.03 -5.50
CA ALA A 110 -8.66 13.99 -6.84
C ALA A 110 -7.17 13.59 -6.80
N ALA A 111 -6.37 14.20 -5.93
CA ALA A 111 -4.95 13.92 -5.82
C ALA A 111 -4.68 12.48 -5.32
N GLU A 112 -5.42 12.02 -4.32
CA GLU A 112 -5.36 10.64 -3.84
C GLU A 112 -5.66 9.64 -4.97
N THR A 113 -6.78 9.84 -5.68
CA THR A 113 -7.18 8.99 -6.81
C THR A 113 -6.12 9.01 -7.92
N TRP A 114 -5.51 10.16 -8.18
CA TRP A 114 -4.44 10.26 -9.17
C TRP A 114 -3.23 9.41 -8.78
N LEU A 115 -2.80 9.47 -7.52
CA LEU A 115 -1.68 8.65 -7.01
C LEU A 115 -1.98 7.15 -7.14
N GLN A 116 -3.19 6.72 -6.77
CA GLN A 116 -3.64 5.34 -6.91
C GLN A 116 -3.60 4.89 -8.38
N LEU A 117 -4.13 5.68 -9.30
CA LEU A 117 -4.10 5.35 -10.74
C LEU A 117 -2.68 5.26 -11.31
N LEU A 118 -1.74 6.06 -10.79
CA LEU A 118 -0.33 5.94 -11.17
C LEU A 118 0.28 4.61 -10.72
N VAL A 119 -0.12 4.10 -9.54
CA VAL A 119 0.27 2.79 -9.04
C VAL A 119 -0.31 1.68 -9.92
N GLU A 120 -1.64 1.70 -10.14
CA GLU A 120 -2.36 0.71 -10.94
C GLU A 120 -1.80 0.61 -12.36
N ARG A 121 -1.51 1.76 -12.99
CA ARG A 121 -0.95 1.82 -14.35
C ARG A 121 0.57 1.67 -14.39
N ARG A 122 1.22 1.41 -13.25
CA ARG A 122 2.68 1.26 -13.07
C ARG A 122 3.46 2.39 -13.76
N GLN A 123 3.14 3.64 -13.41
CA GLN A 123 3.73 4.86 -13.99
C GLN A 123 4.74 5.53 -13.04
N PRO A 124 5.91 4.93 -12.77
CA PRO A 124 6.85 5.43 -11.76
C PRO A 124 7.40 6.82 -12.10
N LEU A 125 7.63 7.13 -13.39
CA LEU A 125 8.17 8.42 -13.79
C LEU A 125 7.18 9.56 -13.52
N GLN A 126 5.89 9.34 -13.77
CA GLN A 126 4.86 10.33 -13.49
C GLN A 126 4.64 10.47 -11.97
N LEU A 127 4.73 9.38 -11.22
CA LEU A 127 4.68 9.44 -9.76
C LEU A 127 5.85 10.26 -9.18
N LEU A 128 7.08 10.02 -9.65
CA LEU A 128 8.24 10.80 -9.22
C LEU A 128 8.11 12.28 -9.60
N ARG A 129 7.61 12.58 -10.80
CA ARG A 129 7.35 13.96 -11.25
C ARG A 129 6.31 14.63 -10.35
N MET A 130 5.21 13.96 -10.04
CA MET A 130 4.15 14.48 -9.17
C MET A 130 4.66 14.70 -7.74
N ALA A 131 5.35 13.72 -7.16
CA ALA A 131 5.94 13.85 -5.83
C ALA A 131 6.94 15.02 -5.74
N SER A 132 7.78 15.20 -6.77
CA SER A 132 8.75 16.29 -6.81
C SER A 132 8.10 17.66 -7.02
N LEU A 133 7.23 17.81 -8.01
CA LEU A 133 6.59 19.10 -8.32
C LEU A 133 5.52 19.48 -7.29
N GLY A 134 4.94 18.48 -6.63
CA GLY A 134 3.89 18.63 -5.64
C GLY A 134 4.36 18.55 -4.19
N GLU A 135 5.66 18.49 -3.95
CA GLU A 135 6.25 18.24 -2.63
C GLU A 135 5.60 19.09 -1.52
N HIS A 136 5.51 20.40 -1.72
CA HIS A 136 5.02 21.32 -0.70
C HIS A 136 3.56 21.05 -0.30
N TRP A 137 2.65 20.86 -1.27
CA TRP A 137 1.22 20.73 -0.97
C TRP A 137 0.83 19.30 -0.60
N LEU A 138 1.47 18.29 -1.20
CA LEU A 138 1.28 16.88 -0.83
C LEU A 138 1.72 16.63 0.62
N ARG A 139 2.86 17.18 1.05
CA ARG A 139 3.35 17.02 2.42
C ARG A 139 2.52 17.79 3.46
N ARG A 140 1.81 18.85 3.07
CA ARG A 140 1.02 19.65 4.03
C ARG A 140 -0.26 18.95 4.49
N ARG A 141 -0.72 17.94 3.75
CA ARG A 141 -1.96 17.20 4.05
C ARG A 141 -1.59 15.78 4.49
N PRO A 142 -1.88 15.36 5.73
CA PRO A 142 -1.52 14.01 6.21
C PRO A 142 -2.02 12.88 5.28
N LEU A 143 -3.26 12.97 4.81
CA LEU A 143 -3.86 12.00 3.87
C LEU A 143 -3.02 11.86 2.60
N LEU A 144 -2.69 12.99 1.94
CA LEU A 144 -1.92 12.97 0.69
C LEU A 144 -0.46 12.60 0.90
N TRP A 145 0.10 12.94 2.06
CA TRP A 145 1.44 12.51 2.45
C TRP A 145 1.50 10.98 2.52
N GLY A 146 0.53 10.35 3.22
CA GLY A 146 0.41 8.90 3.35
C GLY A 146 0.14 8.21 2.01
N ALA A 147 -0.79 8.73 1.21
CA ALA A 147 -1.07 8.22 -0.14
C ALA A 147 0.16 8.30 -1.06
N THR A 148 0.92 9.40 -1.01
CA THR A 148 2.17 9.54 -1.79
C THR A 148 3.21 8.53 -1.33
N LEU A 149 3.31 8.34 -0.02
CA LEU A 149 4.24 7.39 0.58
C LEU A 149 3.94 5.96 0.13
N ASP A 150 2.67 5.54 0.25
CA ASP A 150 2.22 4.23 -0.19
C ASP A 150 2.45 4.02 -1.69
N ALA A 151 2.14 5.03 -2.52
CA ALA A 151 2.38 4.94 -3.96
C ALA A 151 3.86 4.75 -4.29
N LEU A 152 4.76 5.51 -3.64
CA LEU A 152 6.20 5.40 -3.84
C LEU A 152 6.73 4.02 -3.40
N ARG A 153 6.22 3.50 -2.27
CA ARG A 153 6.57 2.18 -1.75
C ARG A 153 6.10 1.07 -2.69
N THR A 154 4.84 1.12 -3.12
CA THR A 154 4.23 0.11 -3.99
C THR A 154 4.92 0.04 -5.35
N LEU A 155 5.31 1.18 -5.94
CA LEU A 155 6.13 1.22 -7.15
C LEU A 155 7.63 1.06 -6.90
N ARG A 156 8.04 0.64 -5.70
CA ARG A 156 9.42 0.36 -5.27
C ARG A 156 10.39 1.53 -5.49
N GLN A 157 9.90 2.76 -5.43
CA GLN A 157 10.68 3.99 -5.54
C GLN A 157 11.33 4.38 -4.20
N PHE A 158 11.98 3.41 -3.54
CA PHE A 158 12.45 3.53 -2.15
C PHE A 158 13.44 4.69 -1.91
N ARG A 159 14.23 5.07 -2.92
CA ARG A 159 15.13 6.23 -2.82
C ARG A 159 14.36 7.54 -2.70
N ALA A 160 13.33 7.73 -3.52
CA ALA A 160 12.46 8.89 -3.45
C ALA A 160 11.58 8.84 -2.18
N ALA A 161 11.05 7.66 -1.85
CA ALA A 161 10.30 7.44 -0.62
C ALA A 161 11.12 7.80 0.64
N ARG A 162 12.42 7.46 0.66
CA ARG A 162 13.34 7.87 1.75
C ARG A 162 13.43 9.39 1.92
N PHE A 163 13.53 10.12 0.82
CA PHE A 163 13.53 11.58 0.86
C PHE A 163 12.18 12.13 1.34
N TRP A 164 11.09 11.46 0.97
CA TRP A 164 9.73 11.79 1.42
C TRP A 164 9.56 11.66 2.94
N ILE A 165 10.10 10.59 3.53
CA ILE A 165 9.98 10.31 4.97
C ILE A 165 11.04 10.99 5.83
N ALA A 166 11.94 11.83 5.29
CA ALA A 166 13.00 12.46 6.08
C ALA A 166 12.50 13.21 7.34
N HIS A 167 11.24 13.63 7.31
CA HIS A 167 10.55 14.39 8.36
C HIS A 167 9.29 13.68 8.88
N TRP A 168 9.22 12.34 8.80
CA TRP A 168 8.02 11.60 9.20
C TRP A 168 7.61 11.86 10.66
N GLN A 169 8.58 12.16 11.54
CA GLN A 169 8.34 12.46 12.96
C GLN A 169 7.54 13.76 13.19
N ASP A 170 7.54 14.67 12.22
CA ASP A 170 6.77 15.92 12.31
C ASP A 170 5.26 15.66 12.18
N PHE A 171 4.88 14.51 11.62
CA PHE A 171 3.49 14.07 11.48
C PHE A 171 3.06 13.28 12.72
N ARG A 172 2.50 13.98 13.72
CA ARG A 172 2.00 13.32 14.93
C ARG A 172 0.80 12.41 14.66
N SER A 173 0.04 12.71 13.61
CA SER A 173 -1.23 12.07 13.23
C SER A 173 -1.08 10.96 12.18
N LEU A 174 0.10 10.37 12.00
CA LEU A 174 0.23 9.20 11.14
C LEU A 174 -0.60 8.05 11.71
N ASP A 175 -1.37 7.42 10.83
CA ASP A 175 -2.06 6.19 11.16
C ASP A 175 -1.10 5.00 11.18
N ASP A 176 -1.60 3.84 11.58
CA ASP A 176 -0.85 2.60 11.67
C ASP A 176 -0.24 2.18 10.32
N ARG A 177 -1.02 2.31 9.25
CA ARG A 177 -0.61 1.94 7.88
C ARG A 177 0.54 2.83 7.40
N ASP A 178 0.49 4.12 7.68
CA ASP A 178 1.52 5.09 7.33
C ASP A 178 2.83 4.80 8.08
N LEU A 179 2.76 4.49 9.38
CA LEU A 179 3.94 4.09 10.16
C LEU A 179 4.55 2.79 9.62
N LEU A 180 3.72 1.82 9.24
CA LEU A 180 4.20 0.59 8.63
C LEU A 180 4.90 0.85 7.30
N ASN A 181 4.33 1.71 6.45
CA ASN A 181 4.96 2.15 5.20
C ASN A 181 6.33 2.82 5.45
N VAL A 182 6.42 3.72 6.45
CA VAL A 182 7.69 4.34 6.85
C VAL A 182 8.72 3.28 7.25
N ALA A 183 8.34 2.32 8.10
CA ALA A 183 9.25 1.28 8.57
C ALA A 183 9.77 0.42 7.40
N GLU A 184 8.90 0.02 6.47
CA GLU A 184 9.28 -0.77 5.29
C GLU A 184 10.27 -0.02 4.39
N ILE A 185 10.05 1.28 4.17
CA ILE A 185 10.96 2.12 3.37
C ILE A 185 12.32 2.28 4.06
N LEU A 186 12.34 2.48 5.38
CA LEU A 186 13.58 2.54 6.16
C LEU A 186 14.36 1.23 6.03
N ARG A 187 13.69 0.07 6.12
CA ARG A 187 14.34 -1.24 5.91
C ARG A 187 14.87 -1.41 4.50
N ALA A 188 14.05 -1.12 3.49
CA ALA A 188 14.44 -1.21 2.09
C ALA A 188 15.65 -0.33 1.73
N THR A 189 15.90 0.72 2.53
CA THR A 189 17.04 1.63 2.37
C THR A 189 18.17 1.44 3.39
N GLY A 190 18.16 0.33 4.13
CA GLY A 190 19.24 -0.09 5.03
C GLY A 190 19.21 0.50 6.44
N GLN A 191 18.17 1.25 6.81
CA GLN A 191 17.99 1.87 8.12
C GLN A 191 17.19 0.96 9.06
N SER A 192 17.65 -0.28 9.27
CA SER A 192 16.89 -1.30 10.01
C SER A 192 16.61 -0.92 11.48
N ARG A 193 17.52 -0.19 12.13
CA ARG A 193 17.34 0.26 13.52
C ARG A 193 16.16 1.23 13.64
N ASP A 194 16.16 2.27 12.82
CA ASP A 194 15.10 3.28 12.82
C ASP A 194 13.76 2.65 12.43
N ALA A 195 13.76 1.70 11.50
CA ALA A 195 12.57 0.94 11.16
C ALA A 195 12.00 0.14 12.35
N ALA A 196 12.85 -0.46 13.18
CA ALA A 196 12.42 -1.16 14.39
C ALA A 196 11.84 -0.17 15.43
N GLU A 197 12.38 1.05 15.53
CA GLU A 197 11.81 2.12 16.36
C GLU A 197 10.42 2.55 15.87
N VAL A 198 10.25 2.73 14.55
CA VAL A 198 8.95 3.05 13.95
C VAL A 198 7.95 1.93 14.18
N ASN A 199 8.34 0.66 13.98
CA ASN A 199 7.46 -0.48 14.23
C ASN A 199 7.06 -0.60 15.70
N ARG A 200 7.96 -0.29 16.65
CA ARG A 200 7.61 -0.23 18.07
C ARG A 200 6.58 0.86 18.36
N LEU A 201 6.78 2.06 17.80
CA LEU A 201 5.82 3.16 17.94
C LEU A 201 4.45 2.80 17.35
N GLY A 202 4.41 2.19 16.17
CA GLY A 202 3.17 1.71 15.54
C GLY A 202 2.48 0.66 16.40
N TRP A 203 3.22 -0.35 16.86
CA TRP A 203 2.70 -1.38 17.77
C TRP A 203 2.18 -0.83 19.11
N GLU A 204 2.83 0.19 19.68
CA GLU A 204 2.36 0.85 20.90
C GLU A 204 1.02 1.58 20.70
N ARG A 205 0.77 2.09 19.49
CA ARG A 205 -0.47 2.78 19.12
C ARG A 205 -1.58 1.80 18.73
N SER A 206 -1.21 0.73 18.02
CA SER A 206 -2.10 -0.30 17.50
C SER A 206 -1.52 -1.70 17.75
N PRO A 207 -1.66 -2.24 18.98
CA PRO A 207 -1.22 -3.59 19.34
C PRO A 207 -1.95 -4.72 18.58
N GLU A 208 -2.96 -4.39 17.79
CA GLU A 208 -3.67 -5.31 16.92
C GLU A 208 -3.08 -5.36 15.50
N SER A 209 -2.12 -4.48 15.17
CA SER A 209 -1.53 -4.40 13.83
C SER A 209 -0.66 -5.63 13.53
N PRO A 210 -1.09 -6.55 12.64
CA PRO A 210 -0.31 -7.74 12.34
C PRO A 210 1.02 -7.39 11.65
N GLY A 211 1.05 -6.30 10.89
CA GLY A 211 2.25 -5.86 10.17
C GLY A 211 3.38 -5.49 11.10
N HIS A 212 3.12 -4.62 12.08
CA HIS A 212 4.11 -4.25 13.08
C HIS A 212 4.53 -5.43 13.95
N ALA A 213 3.58 -6.29 14.38
CA ALA A 213 3.90 -7.50 15.12
C ALA A 213 4.87 -8.43 14.38
N CYS A 214 4.60 -8.72 13.10
CA CYS A 214 5.44 -9.59 12.30
C CYS A 214 6.85 -9.02 12.13
N TRP A 215 6.99 -7.72 11.86
CA TRP A 215 8.31 -7.10 11.74
C TRP A 215 9.08 -7.11 13.07
N LEU A 216 8.41 -6.83 14.19
CA LEU A 216 9.05 -6.88 15.52
C LEU A 216 9.44 -8.30 15.91
N ALA A 217 8.60 -9.30 15.62
CA ALA A 217 8.94 -10.71 15.86
C ALA A 217 10.21 -11.12 15.10
N VAL A 218 10.36 -10.68 13.85
CA VAL A 218 11.59 -10.91 13.09
C VAL A 218 12.79 -10.20 13.73
N ASP A 219 12.64 -8.94 14.13
CA ASP A 219 13.73 -8.18 14.75
C ASP A 219 14.19 -8.81 16.07
N ASP A 220 13.24 -9.21 16.92
CA ASP A 220 13.49 -9.89 18.18
C ASP A 220 14.20 -11.24 17.94
N ALA A 221 13.78 -12.01 16.92
CA ALA A 221 14.41 -13.29 16.57
C ALA A 221 15.86 -13.14 16.09
N LEU A 222 16.10 -12.12 15.26
CA LEU A 222 17.44 -11.79 14.76
C LEU A 222 18.35 -11.24 15.87
N ALA A 223 17.78 -10.63 16.91
CA ALA A 223 18.49 -10.19 18.10
C ALA A 223 18.72 -11.33 19.12
N GLY A 224 18.13 -12.51 18.90
CA GLY A 224 18.20 -13.65 19.83
C GLY A 224 17.19 -13.58 20.99
N ASP A 225 16.27 -12.62 20.98
CA ASP A 225 15.16 -12.54 21.95
C ASP A 225 14.01 -13.47 21.52
N TYR A 226 14.27 -14.77 21.65
CA TYR A 226 13.33 -15.80 21.21
C TYR A 226 12.06 -15.84 22.08
N GLU A 227 12.11 -15.41 23.34
CA GLU A 227 10.94 -15.36 24.21
C GLU A 227 9.98 -14.24 23.77
N ALA A 228 10.48 -13.03 23.52
CA ALA A 228 9.67 -11.94 22.98
C ALA A 228 9.08 -12.33 21.61
N THR A 229 9.89 -12.98 20.76
CA THR A 229 9.43 -13.45 19.45
C THR A 229 8.25 -14.42 19.57
N GLU A 230 8.37 -15.48 20.38
CA GLU A 230 7.30 -16.47 20.56
C GLU A 230 6.02 -15.82 21.08
N LYS A 231 6.13 -14.93 22.07
CA LYS A 231 4.99 -14.19 22.61
C LYS A 231 4.26 -13.39 21.53
N ARG A 232 5.00 -12.74 20.62
CA ARG A 232 4.42 -12.03 19.48
C ARG A 232 3.78 -12.98 18.48
N LEU A 233 4.46 -14.05 18.10
CA LEU A 233 3.93 -15.03 17.14
C LEU A 233 2.63 -15.68 17.64
N GLN A 234 2.54 -16.00 18.93
CA GLN A 234 1.33 -16.56 19.53
C GLN A 234 0.13 -15.61 19.53
N ALA A 235 0.37 -14.30 19.52
CA ALA A 235 -0.68 -13.29 19.46
C ALA A 235 -1.23 -13.07 18.04
N ILE A 236 -0.58 -13.62 17.01
CA ILE A 236 -0.93 -13.40 15.61
C ILE A 236 -1.73 -14.59 15.08
N ASP A 237 -2.91 -14.33 14.52
CA ASP A 237 -3.61 -15.33 13.70
C ASP A 237 -2.94 -15.43 12.32
N SER A 238 -2.02 -16.37 12.18
CA SER A 238 -1.28 -16.63 10.94
C SER A 238 -2.17 -16.93 9.72
N ALA A 239 -3.39 -17.42 9.92
CA ALA A 239 -4.31 -17.74 8.82
C ALA A 239 -4.93 -16.48 8.21
N ALA A 240 -5.16 -15.46 9.03
CA ALA A 240 -5.69 -14.15 8.64
C ALA A 240 -4.63 -13.20 8.03
N LEU A 241 -3.34 -13.56 8.11
CA LEU A 241 -2.27 -12.74 7.54
C LEU A 241 -2.31 -12.68 6.01
N SER A 242 -2.05 -11.49 5.47
CA SER A 242 -1.71 -11.34 4.05
C SER A 242 -0.46 -12.16 3.69
N PRO A 243 -0.26 -12.52 2.41
CA PRO A 243 0.92 -13.29 1.99
C PRO A 243 2.23 -12.66 2.44
N GLU A 244 2.32 -11.33 2.40
CA GLU A 244 3.52 -10.57 2.76
C GLU A 244 3.87 -10.76 4.25
N TYR A 245 2.91 -10.59 5.16
CA TYR A 245 3.18 -10.73 6.60
C TYR A 245 3.31 -12.19 7.02
N ARG A 246 2.63 -13.10 6.32
CA ARG A 246 2.83 -14.55 6.49
C ARG A 246 4.27 -14.95 6.24
N SER A 247 4.93 -14.34 5.24
CA SER A 247 6.36 -14.57 4.98
C SER A 247 7.24 -14.19 6.16
N LEU A 248 7.01 -13.03 6.77
CA LEU A 248 7.74 -12.55 7.94
C LEU A 248 7.48 -13.43 9.17
N HIS A 249 6.24 -13.83 9.38
CA HIS A 249 5.86 -14.77 10.44
C HIS A 249 6.62 -16.10 10.30
N THR A 250 6.65 -16.70 9.10
CA THR A 250 7.41 -17.93 8.83
C THR A 250 8.90 -17.76 9.09
N LEU A 251 9.47 -16.61 8.72
CA LEU A 251 10.89 -16.32 8.95
C LEU A 251 11.23 -16.24 10.43
N ALA A 252 10.43 -15.50 11.21
CA ALA A 252 10.59 -15.40 12.66
C ALA A 252 10.42 -16.76 13.35
N ALA A 253 9.41 -17.55 12.96
CA ALA A 253 9.17 -18.88 13.51
C ALA A 253 10.32 -19.86 13.23
N ALA A 254 10.90 -19.82 12.03
CA ALA A 254 12.07 -20.63 11.66
C ALA A 254 13.31 -20.24 12.48
N ALA A 255 13.57 -18.94 12.62
CA ALA A 255 14.70 -18.42 13.41
C ALA A 255 14.60 -18.83 14.88
N VAL A 256 13.43 -18.67 15.51
CA VAL A 256 13.18 -19.10 16.89
C VAL A 256 13.35 -20.60 17.06
N SER A 257 12.75 -21.40 16.17
CA SER A 257 12.80 -22.86 16.29
C SER A 257 14.24 -23.35 16.30
N VAL A 258 15.06 -22.86 15.36
CA VAL A 258 16.48 -23.22 15.27
C VAL A 258 17.26 -22.66 16.45
N GLY A 259 17.01 -21.41 16.85
CA GLY A 259 17.71 -20.74 17.94
C GLY A 259 17.47 -21.35 19.32
N ARG A 260 16.33 -22.01 19.54
CA ARG A 260 16.01 -22.71 20.81
C ARG A 260 16.30 -24.21 20.79
N ALA A 261 16.64 -24.79 19.63
CA ALA A 261 16.88 -26.22 19.53
C ALA A 261 18.14 -26.62 20.33
N ASP A 262 18.02 -27.65 21.15
CA ASP A 262 19.19 -28.29 21.73
C ASP A 262 20.02 -29.02 20.65
N ALA A 263 21.27 -29.35 20.96
CA ALA A 263 22.18 -29.97 20.01
C ALA A 263 21.70 -31.33 19.47
N GLN A 264 20.84 -32.05 20.20
CA GLN A 264 20.32 -33.35 19.77
C GLN A 264 19.20 -33.20 18.73
N ARG A 265 18.36 -32.18 18.89
CA ARG A 265 17.20 -31.90 18.03
C ARG A 265 17.52 -30.97 16.87
N LEU A 266 18.63 -30.24 16.93
CA LEU A 266 19.01 -29.24 15.93
C LEU A 266 18.96 -29.75 14.47
N PRO A 267 19.42 -30.97 14.12
CA PRO A 267 19.34 -31.46 12.74
C PRO A 267 17.91 -31.62 12.21
N GLU A 268 17.00 -32.08 13.06
CA GLU A 268 15.58 -32.23 12.72
C GLU A 268 14.94 -30.85 12.52
N VAL A 269 15.17 -29.93 13.46
CA VAL A 269 14.62 -28.57 13.41
C VAL A 269 15.13 -27.81 12.19
N LEU A 270 16.42 -27.91 11.85
CA LEU A 270 16.98 -27.31 10.64
C LEU A 270 16.34 -27.87 9.37
N THR A 271 16.03 -29.17 9.35
CA THR A 271 15.36 -29.80 8.20
C THR A 271 13.95 -29.23 8.00
N VAL A 272 13.19 -29.10 9.09
CA VAL A 272 11.84 -28.50 9.07
C VAL A 272 11.92 -27.04 8.66
N ALA A 273 12.80 -26.24 9.28
CA ALA A 273 12.99 -24.84 8.94
C ALA A 273 13.34 -24.66 7.45
N ARG A 274 14.23 -25.49 6.92
CA ARG A 274 14.59 -25.48 5.49
C ARG A 274 13.37 -25.73 4.60
N GLN A 275 12.57 -26.76 4.92
CA GLN A 275 11.35 -27.07 4.16
C GLN A 275 10.37 -25.89 4.19
N SER A 276 10.14 -25.30 5.37
CA SER A 276 9.25 -24.14 5.50
C SER A 276 9.73 -22.92 4.71
N LEU A 277 11.05 -22.66 4.66
CA LEU A 277 11.60 -21.56 3.85
C LEU A 277 11.55 -21.85 2.34
N ASP A 278 11.64 -23.12 1.96
CA ASP A 278 11.49 -23.55 0.57
C ASP A 278 10.03 -23.42 0.10
N ASP A 279 9.08 -23.86 0.92
CA ASP A 279 7.64 -23.72 0.69
C ASP A 279 7.24 -22.24 0.64
N LEU A 280 7.76 -21.43 1.56
CA LEU A 280 7.52 -20.00 1.61
C LEU A 280 7.87 -19.33 0.28
N ARG A 281 9.04 -19.64 -0.28
CA ARG A 281 9.50 -19.05 -1.53
C ARG A 281 8.64 -19.50 -2.73
N GLY A 282 8.09 -20.71 -2.69
CA GLY A 282 7.14 -21.18 -3.69
C GLY A 282 5.80 -20.45 -3.60
N ALA A 283 5.33 -20.19 -2.38
CA ALA A 283 4.05 -19.53 -2.11
C ALA A 283 4.08 -18.01 -2.31
N ASP A 284 5.21 -17.35 -2.05
CA ASP A 284 5.37 -15.90 -2.17
C ASP A 284 6.59 -15.52 -3.03
N PRO A 285 6.42 -15.44 -4.36
CA PRO A 285 7.46 -14.95 -5.26
C PRO A 285 7.89 -13.49 -4.98
N SER A 286 7.03 -12.69 -4.34
CA SER A 286 7.30 -11.27 -4.09
C SER A 286 8.39 -11.06 -3.02
N LEU A 287 8.71 -12.08 -2.23
CA LEU A 287 9.77 -12.04 -1.21
C LEU A 287 11.15 -11.67 -1.79
N ALA A 288 11.50 -12.18 -2.97
CA ALA A 288 12.77 -11.87 -3.64
C ALA A 288 12.81 -10.44 -4.21
N ASP A 289 11.62 -9.91 -4.43
CA ASP A 289 11.30 -8.77 -5.24
C ASP A 289 11.20 -7.50 -4.38
N ASP A 290 10.84 -7.69 -3.11
CA ASP A 290 10.78 -6.70 -2.05
C ASP A 290 12.15 -6.56 -1.34
N PRO A 291 12.83 -5.40 -1.45
CA PRO A 291 14.15 -5.21 -0.83
C PRO A 291 14.15 -5.31 0.70
N ALA A 292 13.10 -4.86 1.39
CA ALA A 292 13.04 -4.92 2.85
C ALA A 292 12.94 -6.37 3.32
N ARG A 293 12.04 -7.15 2.73
CA ARG A 293 11.84 -8.55 3.09
C ARG A 293 12.99 -9.43 2.64
N ARG A 294 13.61 -9.16 1.48
CA ARG A 294 14.81 -9.86 1.02
C ARG A 294 15.98 -9.72 1.99
N VAL A 295 16.22 -8.52 2.52
CA VAL A 295 17.29 -8.29 3.50
C VAL A 295 17.07 -9.14 4.75
N VAL A 296 15.85 -9.18 5.27
CA VAL A 296 15.51 -10.02 6.42
C VAL A 296 15.64 -11.50 6.11
N TYR A 297 15.14 -11.94 4.95
CA TYR A 297 15.28 -13.32 4.49
C TYR A 297 16.75 -13.74 4.50
N HIS A 298 17.65 -12.91 3.96
CA HIS A 298 19.07 -13.20 3.98
C HIS A 298 19.65 -13.28 5.39
N LYS A 299 19.30 -12.37 6.29
CA LYS A 299 19.77 -12.41 7.69
C LYS A 299 19.31 -13.67 8.42
N VAL A 300 18.07 -14.10 8.22
CA VAL A 300 17.56 -15.35 8.78
C VAL A 300 18.32 -16.55 8.21
N LEU A 301 18.58 -16.59 6.90
CA LEU A 301 19.42 -17.64 6.30
C LEU A 301 20.83 -17.68 6.90
N GLU A 302 21.41 -16.51 7.21
CA GLU A 302 22.72 -16.37 7.86
C GLU A 302 22.71 -17.00 9.26
N GLN A 303 21.73 -16.63 10.08
CA GLN A 303 21.55 -17.18 11.43
C GLN A 303 21.37 -18.70 11.42
N LEU A 304 20.56 -19.21 10.48
CA LEU A 304 20.37 -20.65 10.29
C LEU A 304 21.66 -21.36 9.87
N ALA A 305 22.45 -20.75 8.99
CA ALA A 305 23.73 -21.27 8.54
C ALA A 305 24.76 -21.37 9.68
N ASP A 306 24.77 -20.39 10.59
CA ASP A 306 25.67 -20.38 11.75
C ASP A 306 25.35 -21.52 12.73
N SER A 307 24.08 -21.93 12.83
CA SER A 307 23.68 -23.09 13.65
C SER A 307 23.90 -24.45 12.95
N GLY A 308 23.85 -24.52 11.62
CA GLY A 308 23.81 -25.79 10.87
C GLY A 308 25.12 -26.29 10.30
N GLY A 309 26.25 -25.60 10.53
CA GLY A 309 27.56 -26.00 10.00
C GLY A 309 27.70 -25.85 8.48
N VAL A 310 28.73 -26.49 7.90
CA VAL A 310 29.17 -26.25 6.50
C VAL A 310 28.09 -26.57 5.46
N THR A 311 27.31 -27.63 5.65
CA THR A 311 26.24 -28.00 4.71
C THR A 311 25.15 -26.94 4.66
N MET A 312 24.81 -26.37 5.82
CA MET A 312 23.81 -25.30 5.92
C MET A 312 24.34 -23.98 5.37
N GLN A 313 25.62 -23.68 5.57
CA GLN A 313 26.28 -22.53 4.95
C GLN A 313 26.24 -22.60 3.42
N LEU A 314 26.55 -23.76 2.83
CA LEU A 314 26.46 -23.96 1.38
C LEU A 314 25.03 -23.81 0.85
N TRP A 315 24.05 -24.34 1.59
CA TRP A 315 22.64 -24.19 1.23
C TRP A 315 22.17 -22.72 1.29
N ALA A 316 22.48 -22.01 2.38
CA ALA A 316 22.14 -20.60 2.56
C ALA A 316 22.79 -19.72 1.49
N TRP A 317 24.07 -19.98 1.18
CA TRP A 317 24.79 -19.33 0.09
C TRP A 317 24.08 -19.54 -1.25
N TRP A 318 23.76 -20.79 -1.62
CA TRP A 318 23.06 -21.09 -2.85
C TRP A 318 21.67 -20.43 -2.94
N ARG A 319 20.94 -20.36 -1.82
CA ARG A 319 19.64 -19.68 -1.75
C ARG A 319 19.75 -18.18 -2.00
N ARG A 320 20.79 -17.51 -1.47
CA ARG A 320 21.07 -16.09 -1.72
C ARG A 320 21.36 -15.79 -3.17
N PHE A 321 22.10 -16.67 -3.86
CA PHE A 321 22.39 -16.49 -5.28
C PHE A 321 21.16 -16.68 -6.18
N ARG A 322 20.17 -17.42 -5.72
CA ARG A 322 18.93 -17.65 -6.47
C ARG A 322 17.84 -16.62 -6.18
N SER A 323 17.94 -15.84 -5.10
CA SER A 323 16.97 -14.81 -4.72
C SER A 323 17.37 -13.46 -5.30
#